data_AF-A0A7R9JKY5-F1
#
_entry.id   AF-A0A7R9JKY5-F1
#
_cell.length_a   1.000
_cell.length_b   1.000
_cell.length_c   1.000
_cell.angle_alpha   90.00
_cell.angle_beta   90.00
_cell.angle_gamma   90.00
#
_symmetry.space_group_name_H-M   'P 1'
#
loop_
_entity.id
_entity.type
_entity.pdbx_description
1 polymer ?
#
loop_
_entity_poly.entity_id
_entity_poly.type
_entity_poly.pdbx_seq_one_letter_code
_entity_poly.pdbx_strand_id
1 'polypeptide(L)' 'AYYFHRDDVALLGVHKYFKKASDDEREHAQKLLEYQNKRGGRIFLTGIKAPDHDEWGTAEDAFTAALQLEKEVNE' A
#
# COMPACT_ATOMS: atom_id res chain seq x y z
N ALA A 1 0.70 -8.21 0.34
CA ALA A 1 -0.50 -9.05 0.58
C ALA A 1 -0.42 -10.43 -0.09
N TYR A 2 -0.24 -10.51 -1.41
CA TYR A 2 -0.29 -11.80 -2.12
C TYR A 2 0.92 -12.71 -1.88
N TYR A 3 2.09 -12.16 -1.57
CA TYR A 3 3.22 -12.94 -1.06
C TYR A 3 2.82 -13.83 0.13
N PHE A 4 2.15 -13.27 1.14
CA PHE A 4 1.66 -14.01 2.31
C PHE A 4 0.48 -14.97 2.03
N HIS A 5 -0.07 -14.95 0.82
CA HIS A 5 -1.13 -15.86 0.36
C HIS A 5 -0.59 -17.03 -0.45
N ARG A 6 0.72 -17.05 -0.76
CA ARG A 6 1.34 -18.22 -1.40
C ARG A 6 1.24 -19.43 -0.49
N ASP A 7 1.18 -20.61 -1.07
CA ASP A 7 1.08 -21.89 -0.36
C ASP A 7 2.32 -22.18 0.51
N ASP A 8 3.48 -21.68 0.11
CA ASP A 8 4.76 -21.83 0.82
C ASP A 8 4.98 -20.82 1.96
N VAL A 9 4.18 -19.75 2.02
CA VAL A 9 4.21 -18.76 3.11
C VAL A 9 3.01 -18.91 4.06
N ALA A 10 1.80 -19.07 3.51
CA ALA A 10 0.55 -19.41 4.19
C ALA A 10 0.15 -18.55 5.42
N LEU A 11 0.60 -17.29 5.49
CA LEU A 11 0.25 -16.37 6.59
C LEU A 11 -1.03 -15.57 6.29
N LEU A 12 -2.19 -16.24 6.35
CA LEU A 12 -3.49 -15.67 5.98
C LEU A 12 -3.90 -14.42 6.80
N GLY A 13 -3.50 -14.33 8.08
CA GLY A 13 -3.77 -13.15 8.90
C GLY A 13 -3.02 -11.91 8.37
N VAL A 14 -1.75 -12.09 8.02
CA VAL A 14 -0.88 -11.05 7.45
C VAL A 14 -1.35 -10.68 6.04
N HIS A 15 -1.76 -11.67 5.24
CA HIS A 15 -2.41 -11.42 3.94
C HIS A 15 -3.64 -10.50 4.09
N LYS A 16 -4.57 -10.84 4.99
CA LYS A 16 -5.79 -10.05 5.21
C LYS A 16 -5.47 -8.63 5.67
N TYR A 17 -4.50 -8.47 6.56
CA TYR A 17 -4.04 -7.16 7.02
C TYR A 17 -3.56 -6.28 5.85
N PHE A 18 -2.56 -6.75 5.09
CA PHE A 18 -2.01 -5.96 3.98
C PHE A 18 -2.98 -5.79 2.82
N LYS A 19 -3.91 -6.73 2.62
CA LYS A 19 -4.96 -6.56 1.61
C LYS A 19 -5.89 -5.41 1.99
N LYS A 20 -6.31 -5.34 3.26
CA LYS A 20 -7.10 -4.24 3.79
C LYS A 20 -6.34 -2.91 3.70
N ALA A 21 -5.08 -2.87 4.14
CA ALA A 21 -4.26 -1.66 4.06
C ALA A 21 -4.16 -1.12 2.61
N SER A 22 -3.97 -2.01 1.62
CA SER A 22 -3.97 -1.62 0.21
C SER A 22 -5.31 -1.08 -0.28
N ASP A 23 -6.43 -1.56 0.26
CA ASP A 23 -7.76 -1.04 -0.08
C ASP A 23 -7.99 0.33 0.58
N ASP A 24 -7.58 0.49 1.85
CA ASP A 24 -7.66 1.76 2.60
C ASP A 24 -6.82 2.87 1.91
N GLU A 25 -5.60 2.58 1.45
CA GLU A 25 -4.76 3.55 0.74
C GLU A 25 -5.31 3.98 -0.62
N ARG A 26 -6.05 3.09 -1.29
CA ARG A 26 -6.77 3.45 -2.51
C ARG A 26 -7.90 4.43 -2.22
N GLU A 27 -8.59 4.29 -1.08
CA GLU A 27 -9.57 5.29 -0.63
C GLU A 27 -8.91 6.63 -0.29
N HIS A 28 -7.73 6.62 0.35
CA HIS A 28 -6.96 7.83 0.60
C HIS A 28 -6.60 8.56 -0.70
N ALA A 29 -6.10 7.85 -1.70
CA ALA A 29 -5.82 8.41 -3.01
C ALA A 29 -7.07 9.04 -3.65
N GLN A 30 -8.22 8.37 -3.61
CA GLN A 30 -9.49 8.90 -4.14
C GLN A 30 -9.92 10.19 -3.45
N LYS A 31 -9.80 10.27 -2.11
CA LYS A 31 -10.12 11.48 -1.34
C LYS A 31 -9.27 12.68 -1.80
N LEU A 32 -7.99 12.46 -2.10
CA LEU A 32 -7.11 13.52 -2.60
C LEU A 32 -7.51 14.00 -4.01
N LEU A 33 -7.87 13.07 -4.90
CA LEU A 33 -8.36 13.40 -6.24
C LEU A 33 -9.65 14.22 -6.19
N GLU A 34 -10.60 13.79 -5.36
CA GLU A 34 -11.86 14.52 -5.14
C GLU A 34 -11.59 15.91 -4.56
N TYR A 35 -10.68 16.00 -3.58
CA TYR A 35 -10.32 17.28 -2.98
C TYR A 35 -9.69 18.24 -3.99
N GLN A 36 -8.80 17.75 -4.87
CA GLN A 36 -8.20 18.56 -5.91
C GLN A 36 -9.26 19.15 -6.86
N ASN A 37 -10.21 18.32 -7.31
CA ASN A 37 -11.33 18.78 -8.14
C ASN A 37 -12.23 19.77 -7.40
N LYS A 38 -12.53 19.51 -6.12
CA LYS A 38 -13.35 20.39 -5.27
C LYS A 38 -12.76 21.80 -5.14
N ARG A 39 -11.42 21.92 -5.18
CA ARG A 39 -10.71 23.21 -5.10
C ARG A 39 -10.49 23.87 -6.47
N GLY A 40 -11.03 23.29 -7.55
CA GLY A 40 -10.86 23.79 -8.93
C GLY A 40 -9.51 23.45 -9.55
N GLY A 41 -8.72 22.57 -8.91
CA GLY A 41 -7.47 22.06 -9.46
C GLY A 41 -7.70 21.10 -10.62
N ARG A 42 -6.62 20.72 -11.29
CA ARG A 42 -6.62 19.68 -12.32
C ARG A 42 -5.77 18.51 -11.86
N ILE A 43 -6.27 17.31 -12.08
CA ILE A 43 -5.56 16.06 -11.78
C ILE A 43 -4.60 15.75 -12.93
N PHE A 44 -3.34 15.52 -12.60
CA PHE A 44 -2.34 14.98 -13.53
C PHE A 44 -1.79 13.68 -12.95
N LEU A 45 -2.12 12.56 -13.57
CA LEU A 45 -1.68 11.23 -13.13
C LEU A 45 -0.33 10.89 -13.76
N THR A 46 0.51 10.19 -13.01
CA THR A 46 1.80 9.64 -13.48
C THR A 46 1.84 8.14 -13.27
N GLY A 47 2.84 7.47 -13.86
CA GLY A 47 3.01 6.03 -13.70
C GLY A 47 3.31 5.65 -12.25
N ILE A 48 2.61 4.64 -11.74
CA ILE A 48 2.90 4.03 -10.44
C ILE A 48 4.06 3.05 -10.62
N LYS A 49 5.14 3.25 -9.87
CA LYS A 49 6.29 2.33 -9.89
C LYS A 49 5.90 0.99 -9.27
N ALA A 50 6.50 -0.09 -9.77
CA ALA A 50 6.42 -1.38 -9.10
C ALA A 50 7.03 -1.28 -7.69
N PRO A 51 6.58 -2.10 -6.74
CA PRO A 51 7.23 -2.21 -5.44
C PRO A 51 8.70 -2.59 -5.59
N ASP A 52 9.55 -2.16 -4.66
CA ASP A 52 11.00 -2.42 -4.72
C ASP A 52 11.37 -3.88 -4.47
N HIS A 53 10.44 -4.66 -3.92
CA HIS A 53 10.64 -6.06 -3.53
C HIS A 53 9.49 -6.95 -4.03
N ASP A 54 9.85 -8.07 -4.65
CA ASP A 54 8.91 -9.13 -5.02
C ASP A 54 8.74 -10.16 -3.89
N GLU A 55 9.80 -10.38 -3.10
CA GLU A 55 9.86 -11.27 -1.94
C GLU A 55 9.93 -10.44 -0.64
N TRP A 56 9.10 -10.76 0.36
CA TRP A 56 8.96 -9.93 1.57
C TRP A 56 9.55 -10.57 2.83
N GLY A 57 10.20 -11.73 2.72
CA GLY A 57 10.84 -12.40 3.85
C GLY A 57 9.81 -12.83 4.91
N THR A 58 10.05 -12.44 6.15
CA THR A 58 9.18 -12.75 7.28
C THR A 58 8.06 -11.73 7.46
N ALA A 59 7.13 -12.00 8.37
CA ALA A 59 6.12 -11.00 8.73
C ALA A 59 6.78 -9.75 9.35
N GLU A 60 7.82 -9.92 10.17
CA GLU A 60 8.55 -8.81 10.81
C GLU A 60 9.19 -7.88 9.78
N ASP A 61 9.83 -8.45 8.75
CA ASP A 61 10.43 -7.70 7.65
C ASP A 61 9.37 -6.87 6.92
N ALA A 62 8.23 -7.47 6.60
CA ALA A 62 7.14 -6.78 5.90
C ALA A 62 6.48 -5.68 6.75
N PHE A 63 6.29 -5.90 8.06
CA PHE A 63 5.76 -4.86 8.94
C PHE A 63 6.76 -3.72 9.15
N THR A 64 8.06 -4.02 9.16
CA THR A 64 9.12 -3.01 9.23
C THR A 64 9.15 -2.16 7.96
N ALA A 65 9.07 -2.79 6.78
CA ALA A 65 8.97 -2.09 5.50
C ALA A 65 7.70 -1.23 5.40
N ALA A 66 6.56 -1.77 5.84
CA ALA A 66 5.30 -1.02 5.87
C ALA A 66 5.38 0.19 6.81
N LEU A 67 5.95 0.03 8.01
CA LEU A 67 6.15 1.13 8.95
C LEU A 67 7.04 2.23 8.35
N GLN A 68 8.08 1.86 7.60
CA GLN A 68 8.94 2.83 6.94
C GLN A 68 8.19 3.59 5.85
N LEU A 69 7.40 2.90 5.02
CA LEU A 69 6.57 3.53 4.00
C LEU A 69 5.55 4.51 4.60
N GLU A 70 4.87 4.13 5.68
CA GLU A 70 3.91 5.02 6.36
C GLU A 70 4.56 6.28 6.93
N LYS A 71 5.81 6.19 7.40
CA LYS A 71 6.57 7.37 7.83
C LYS A 71 6.88 8.29 6.66
N GLU A 72 7.28 7.74 5.52
CA GLU A 72 7.57 8.51 4.31
C GLU A 72 6.33 9.20 3.72
N VAL A 73 5.14 8.61 3.90
CA VAL A 73 3.87 9.24 3.52
C VAL A 73 3.48 10.38 4.48
N ASN A 74 3.86 10.27 5.75
CA ASN A 74 3.52 11.25 6.78
C ASN A 74 4.44 12.48 6.82
N GLU A 75 5.70 12.34 6.41
CA GLU A 75 6.68 13.45 6.35
C GLU A 75 6.47 14.38 5.13
#